data_AF-A0A922Z2D9-F1
#
_entry.id   AF-A0A922Z2D9-F1
#
_cell.length_a   1.000
_cell.length_b   1.000
_cell.length_c   1.000
_cell.angle_alpha   90.00
_cell.angle_beta   90.00
_cell.angle_gamma   90.00
#
_symmetry.space_group_name_H-M   'P 1'
#
loop_
_entity.id
_entity.type
_entity.pdbx_description
1 polymer ?
#
loop_
_entity_poly.entity_id
_entity_poly.type
_entity_poly.pdbx_seq_one_letter_code
_entity_poly.pdbx_strand_id
1 'polypeptide(L)'
;MADETDGAPRAPTRAGFVALIGAPNAGKSTLLNQLVGAKVSIVSRKVQTTRTQVRGIAMSGAAQIIFVDTPGIFQPKRRLDRAMVTSAWGGATDADLIGVLIDVERFDNEENTRLLEKLAELRQPKFLILNKIDTIAKDKLLEITARVNAQGSFETTFMIAALTGYGVKDILSWLETRLPLGPWLYPEDQISDAPLRFLAAEITREKIFERLHDELPYRSTVETEQWQQRPDGSVRIEQTIYVEREGQRKIVLGEGGQTIKAIGQKARIEIAEAAEAT
;
A
#
# COMPACT_ATOMS: atom_id res chain seq x y z
N MET A 1 -43.71 10.90 -18.19
CA MET A 1 -43.01 11.97 -18.92
C MET A 1 -41.55 11.86 -18.55
N ALA A 2 -40.72 11.54 -19.52
CA ALA A 2 -39.29 11.34 -19.35
C ALA A 2 -38.63 12.69 -19.08
N ASP A 3 -37.71 12.72 -18.12
CA ASP A 3 -36.82 13.86 -17.90
C ASP A 3 -35.53 13.57 -18.67
N GLU A 4 -35.46 14.08 -19.90
CA GLU A 4 -34.24 14.21 -20.70
C GLU A 4 -33.55 15.52 -20.30
N THR A 5 -32.63 15.44 -19.35
CA THR A 5 -31.54 16.41 -19.14
C THR A 5 -30.34 15.58 -18.67
N ASP A 6 -29.12 15.61 -19.21
CA ASP A 6 -28.37 16.68 -19.84
C ASP A 6 -27.23 16.02 -20.65
N GLY A 7 -27.22 16.23 -21.97
CA GLY A 7 -26.36 15.55 -22.95
C GLY A 7 -25.10 16.32 -23.32
N ALA A 8 -24.47 17.01 -22.36
CA ALA A 8 -23.13 17.53 -22.58
C ALA A 8 -22.15 16.34 -22.74
N PRO A 9 -21.28 16.31 -23.76
CA PRO A 9 -20.25 15.27 -23.83
C PRO A 9 -19.36 15.41 -22.60
N ARG A 10 -19.48 14.48 -21.64
CA ARG A 10 -18.51 14.36 -20.55
C ARG A 10 -17.13 14.30 -21.19
N ALA A 11 -16.22 15.17 -20.75
CA ALA A 11 -14.83 15.16 -21.19
C ALA A 11 -14.30 13.71 -21.13
N PRO A 12 -13.48 13.27 -22.08
CA PRO A 12 -13.02 11.89 -22.13
C PRO A 12 -12.33 11.52 -20.82
N THR A 13 -12.90 10.57 -20.10
CA THR A 13 -12.34 10.05 -18.84
C THR A 13 -11.29 8.98 -19.14
N ARG A 14 -10.42 8.77 -18.15
CA ARG A 14 -9.43 7.68 -18.16
C ARG A 14 -9.56 6.88 -16.87
N ALA A 15 -9.30 5.59 -16.95
CA ALA A 15 -9.22 4.75 -15.76
C ALA A 15 -8.27 3.59 -16.01
N GLY A 16 -7.48 3.21 -15.01
CA GLY A 16 -6.62 2.04 -15.14
C GLY A 16 -5.87 1.68 -13.86
N PHE A 17 -5.27 0.50 -13.89
CA PHE A 17 -4.61 -0.13 -12.76
C PHE A 17 -3.10 0.14 -12.78
N VAL A 18 -2.57 0.56 -11.63
CA VAL A 18 -1.14 0.82 -11.44
C VAL A 18 -0.61 -0.05 -10.31
N ALA A 19 0.21 -1.05 -10.65
CA ALA A 19 0.84 -1.90 -9.64
C ALA A 19 2.04 -1.19 -9.01
N LEU A 20 2.05 -1.05 -7.67
CA LEU A 20 3.22 -0.57 -6.95
C LEU A 20 4.03 -1.77 -6.48
N ILE A 21 5.23 -1.97 -7.04
CA ILE A 21 6.11 -3.08 -6.70
C ILE A 21 7.44 -2.58 -6.12
N GLY A 22 8.09 -3.41 -5.32
CA GLY A 22 9.39 -3.07 -4.73
C GLY A 22 9.74 -3.99 -3.57
N ALA A 23 11.00 -3.92 -3.11
CA ALA A 23 11.44 -4.64 -1.93
C ALA A 23 10.57 -4.31 -0.68
N PRO A 24 10.49 -5.20 0.33
CA PRO A 24 9.95 -4.87 1.64
C PRO A 24 10.51 -3.53 2.17
N ASN A 25 9.68 -2.76 2.86
CA ASN A 25 10.06 -1.46 3.45
C ASN A 25 10.51 -0.37 2.46
N ALA A 26 10.34 -0.57 1.14
CA ALA A 26 10.61 0.47 0.13
C ALA A 26 9.68 1.69 0.25
N GLY A 27 8.58 1.58 1.00
CA GLY A 27 7.62 2.65 1.25
C GLY A 27 6.38 2.62 0.36
N LYS A 28 6.03 1.46 -0.23
CA LYS A 28 4.83 1.27 -1.07
C LYS A 28 3.55 1.75 -0.39
N SER A 29 3.22 1.21 0.78
CA SER A 29 1.99 1.58 1.50
C SER A 29 2.01 3.04 1.98
N THR A 30 3.18 3.59 2.30
CA THR A 30 3.32 5.03 2.62
C THR A 30 3.02 5.89 1.39
N LEU A 31 3.56 5.52 0.22
CA LEU A 31 3.27 6.21 -1.02
C LEU A 31 1.80 6.07 -1.41
N LEU A 32 1.22 4.89 -1.27
CA LEU A 32 -0.20 4.65 -1.55
C LEU A 32 -1.10 5.59 -0.74
N ASN A 33 -0.90 5.66 0.57
CA ASN A 33 -1.69 6.53 1.43
C ASN A 33 -1.54 8.01 1.04
N GLN A 34 -0.37 8.41 0.54
CA GLN A 34 -0.10 9.77 0.09
C GLN A 34 -0.73 10.08 -1.27
N LEU A 35 -0.74 9.12 -2.19
CA LEU A 35 -1.39 9.24 -3.49
C LEU A 35 -2.91 9.31 -3.36
N VAL A 36 -3.47 8.53 -2.44
CA VAL A 36 -4.91 8.51 -2.13
C VAL A 36 -5.31 9.69 -1.24
N GLY A 37 -4.41 10.16 -0.38
CA GLY A 37 -4.68 11.23 0.59
C GLY A 37 -5.31 10.75 1.91
N ALA A 38 -5.49 9.44 2.08
CA ALA A 38 -6.06 8.81 3.27
C ALA A 38 -5.36 7.50 3.60
N LYS A 39 -5.55 6.99 4.83
CA LYS A 39 -4.96 5.72 5.26
C LYS A 39 -5.79 4.55 4.74
N VAL A 40 -5.34 3.95 3.64
CA VAL A 40 -5.97 2.77 3.02
C VAL A 40 -5.15 1.50 3.19
N SER A 41 -3.85 1.62 3.47
CA SER A 41 -2.95 0.50 3.75
C SER A 41 -2.09 0.79 4.98
N ILE A 42 -1.68 -0.28 5.68
CA ILE A 42 -0.88 -0.15 6.89
C ILE A 42 0.60 0.06 6.60
N VAL A 43 1.27 0.76 7.50
CA VAL A 43 2.69 1.12 7.39
C VAL A 43 3.42 0.63 8.64
N SER A 44 4.47 -0.17 8.46
CA SER A 44 5.38 -0.51 9.56
C SER A 44 6.80 -0.73 9.04
N ARG A 45 7.78 -0.55 9.94
CA ARG A 45 9.22 -0.77 9.66
C ARG A 45 9.58 -2.25 9.56
N LYS A 46 8.70 -3.11 10.04
CA LYS A 46 8.86 -4.57 9.94
C LYS A 46 8.50 -5.01 8.53
N VAL A 47 9.20 -6.03 8.07
CA VAL A 47 8.93 -6.60 6.74
C VAL A 47 7.55 -7.26 6.70
N GLN A 48 7.06 -7.63 5.52
CA GLN A 48 5.84 -8.44 5.36
C GLN A 48 4.57 -7.81 5.98
N THR A 49 4.46 -6.49 5.95
CA THR A 49 3.28 -5.78 6.44
C THR A 49 2.09 -6.06 5.55
N THR A 50 2.17 -5.85 4.24
CA THR A 50 1.07 -6.12 3.30
C THR A 50 0.99 -7.61 2.97
N ARG A 51 -0.10 -8.29 3.37
CA ARG A 51 -0.34 -9.72 3.07
C ARG A 51 -1.41 -9.96 2.01
N THR A 52 -2.40 -9.06 1.97
CA THR A 52 -3.51 -9.07 1.02
C THR A 52 -3.37 -7.84 0.13
N GLN A 53 -3.69 -8.00 -1.15
CA GLN A 53 -3.70 -6.88 -2.09
C GLN A 53 -4.83 -5.91 -1.70
N VAL A 54 -4.50 -4.62 -1.62
CA VAL A 54 -5.45 -3.53 -1.36
C VAL A 54 -5.42 -2.59 -2.55
N ARG A 55 -6.59 -2.14 -3.01
CA ARG A 55 -6.65 -1.11 -4.04
C ARG A 55 -6.90 0.24 -3.41
N GLY A 56 -5.99 1.18 -3.65
CA GLY A 56 -6.20 2.59 -3.35
C GLY A 56 -6.65 3.31 -4.62
N ILE A 57 -7.67 4.13 -4.52
CA ILE A 57 -8.27 4.83 -5.64
C ILE A 57 -7.95 6.32 -5.48
N ALA A 58 -7.35 6.91 -6.51
CA ALA A 58 -7.01 8.33 -6.52
C ALA A 58 -7.56 9.01 -7.78
N MET A 59 -8.02 10.24 -7.62
CA MET A 59 -8.48 11.08 -8.72
C MET A 59 -7.39 12.09 -9.11
N SER A 60 -7.13 12.25 -10.41
CA SER A 60 -6.34 13.34 -10.98
C SER A 60 -7.02 13.86 -12.22
N GLY A 61 -7.59 15.06 -12.16
CA GLY A 61 -8.39 15.61 -13.26
C GLY A 61 -9.53 14.65 -13.66
N ALA A 62 -9.56 14.25 -14.93
CA ALA A 62 -10.55 13.30 -15.46
C ALA A 62 -10.12 11.82 -15.37
N ALA A 63 -8.97 11.53 -14.76
CA ALA A 63 -8.43 10.18 -14.62
C ALA A 63 -8.68 9.60 -13.23
N GLN A 64 -9.16 8.36 -13.20
CA GLN A 64 -9.24 7.53 -11.99
C GLN A 64 -8.09 6.52 -12.00
N ILE A 65 -7.19 6.64 -11.03
CA ILE A 65 -6.00 5.80 -10.91
C ILE A 65 -6.25 4.76 -9.82
N ILE A 66 -6.24 3.48 -10.17
CA ILE A 66 -6.44 2.38 -9.23
C ILE A 66 -5.07 1.79 -8.89
N PHE A 67 -4.49 2.25 -7.79
CA PHE A 67 -3.24 1.73 -7.28
C PHE A 67 -3.43 0.38 -6.62
N VAL A 68 -2.60 -0.57 -6.99
CA VAL A 68 -2.62 -1.92 -6.43
C VAL A 68 -1.42 -2.07 -5.50
N ASP A 69 -1.65 -2.08 -4.18
CA ASP A 69 -0.59 -2.33 -3.19
C ASP A 69 -0.21 -3.80 -3.23
N THR A 70 1.04 -4.08 -3.57
CA THR A 70 1.56 -5.45 -3.63
C THR A 70 2.43 -5.76 -2.41
N PRO A 71 2.41 -7.01 -1.91
CA PRO A 71 3.43 -7.46 -0.96
C PRO A 71 4.84 -7.14 -1.45
N GLY A 72 5.76 -6.86 -0.52
CA GLY A 72 7.17 -6.68 -0.88
C GLY A 72 7.72 -7.90 -1.61
N ILE A 73 8.61 -7.68 -2.59
CA ILE A 73 9.29 -8.74 -3.32
C ILE A 73 10.58 -9.11 -2.59
N PHE A 74 10.67 -10.34 -2.09
CA PHE A 74 11.81 -10.85 -1.31
C PHE A 74 11.98 -12.36 -1.53
N GLN A 75 13.03 -12.96 -0.96
CA GLN A 75 13.22 -14.41 -1.01
C GLN A 75 12.22 -15.15 -0.12
N PRO A 76 11.28 -15.94 -0.67
CA PRO A 76 10.32 -16.62 0.16
C PRO A 76 10.97 -17.82 0.86
N LYS A 77 10.78 -17.93 2.18
CA LYS A 77 11.24 -19.09 2.98
C LYS A 77 10.10 -20.04 3.33
N ARG A 78 8.89 -19.50 3.50
CA ARG A 78 7.67 -20.24 3.93
C ARG A 78 6.63 -20.30 2.80
N ARG A 79 5.60 -21.14 2.99
CA ARG A 79 4.47 -21.26 2.05
C ARG A 79 3.70 -19.95 1.90
N LEU A 80 3.45 -19.23 3.00
CA LEU A 80 2.80 -17.91 2.97
C LEU A 80 3.66 -16.91 2.19
N ASP A 81 4.98 -16.88 2.45
CA ASP A 81 5.90 -15.98 1.73
C ASP A 81 5.86 -16.21 0.21
N ARG A 82 5.80 -17.48 -0.23
CA ARG A 82 5.66 -17.81 -1.66
C ARG A 82 4.35 -17.27 -2.23
N ALA A 83 3.23 -17.49 -1.55
CA ALA A 83 1.93 -16.99 -1.99
C ALA A 83 1.92 -15.45 -2.10
N MET A 84 2.56 -14.76 -1.14
CA MET A 84 2.68 -13.30 -1.17
C MET A 84 3.49 -12.80 -2.38
N VAL A 85 4.66 -13.39 -2.64
CA VAL A 85 5.49 -13.01 -3.79
C VAL A 85 4.78 -13.33 -5.10
N THR A 86 4.12 -14.48 -5.21
CA THR A 86 3.30 -14.83 -6.39
C THR A 86 2.19 -13.82 -6.62
N SER A 87 1.46 -13.42 -5.57
CA SER A 87 0.40 -12.42 -5.67
C SER A 87 0.94 -11.05 -6.10
N ALA A 88 2.12 -10.65 -5.62
CA ALA A 88 2.76 -9.40 -6.05
C ALA A 88 3.06 -9.38 -7.55
N TRP A 89 3.64 -10.47 -8.08
CA TRP A 89 3.90 -10.60 -9.52
C TRP A 89 2.63 -10.73 -10.36
N GLY A 90 1.59 -11.39 -9.85
CA GLY A 90 0.28 -11.45 -10.50
C GLY A 90 -0.32 -10.04 -10.66
N GLY A 91 -0.35 -9.25 -9.59
CA GLY A 91 -0.81 -7.87 -9.65
C GLY A 91 -0.03 -6.99 -10.62
N ALA A 92 1.28 -7.20 -10.76
CA ALA A 92 2.10 -6.49 -11.74
C ALA A 92 1.80 -6.90 -13.19
N THR A 93 1.40 -8.16 -13.41
CA THR A 93 1.08 -8.68 -14.75
C THR A 93 -0.29 -8.19 -15.24
N ASP A 94 -1.23 -7.98 -14.32
CA ASP A 94 -2.60 -7.56 -14.66
C ASP A 94 -2.75 -6.03 -14.75
N ALA A 95 -1.73 -5.26 -14.38
CA ALA A 95 -1.78 -3.80 -14.36
C ALA A 95 -1.50 -3.16 -15.72
N ASP A 96 -2.09 -1.98 -15.96
CA ASP A 96 -1.83 -1.16 -17.15
C ASP A 96 -0.42 -0.53 -17.09
N LEU A 97 0.03 -0.12 -15.90
CA LEU A 97 1.39 0.37 -15.64
C LEU A 97 1.98 -0.21 -14.36
N ILE A 98 3.31 -0.28 -14.30
CA ILE A 98 4.06 -0.73 -13.13
C ILE A 98 4.89 0.42 -12.56
N GLY A 99 4.60 0.83 -11.33
CA GLY A 99 5.43 1.73 -10.53
C GLY A 99 6.46 0.94 -9.73
N VAL A 100 7.74 1.06 -10.10
CA VAL A 100 8.84 0.36 -9.46
C VAL A 100 9.44 1.24 -8.36
N LEU A 101 9.18 0.88 -7.10
CA LEU A 101 9.69 1.57 -5.93
C LEU A 101 11.04 1.01 -5.48
N ILE A 102 12.02 1.91 -5.38
CA ILE A 102 13.33 1.62 -4.81
C ILE A 102 13.59 2.55 -3.62
N ASP A 103 14.00 1.95 -2.51
CA ASP A 103 14.57 2.68 -1.37
C ASP A 103 16.02 3.06 -1.68
N VAL A 104 16.30 4.35 -1.83
CA VAL A 104 17.65 4.82 -2.17
C VAL A 104 18.66 4.61 -1.05
N GLU A 105 18.22 4.52 0.21
CA GLU A 105 19.09 4.23 1.36
C GLU A 105 19.63 2.80 1.30
N ARG A 106 18.85 1.88 0.73
CA ARG A 106 19.11 0.44 0.69
C ARG A 106 19.20 -0.10 -0.73
N PHE A 107 19.73 0.72 -1.64
CA PHE A 107 19.77 0.38 -3.06
C PHE A 107 20.52 -0.93 -3.34
N ASP A 108 21.75 -1.07 -2.83
CA ASP A 108 22.65 -2.21 -3.09
C ASP A 108 22.28 -3.49 -2.29
N ASN A 109 20.98 -3.85 -2.24
CA ASN A 109 20.51 -5.07 -1.59
C ASN A 109 20.10 -6.16 -2.62
N GLU A 110 20.13 -7.43 -2.20
CA GLU A 110 19.78 -8.55 -3.08
C GLU A 110 18.31 -8.52 -3.54
N GLU A 111 17.42 -7.92 -2.76
CA GLU A 111 15.99 -7.83 -3.09
C GLU A 111 15.76 -6.92 -4.31
N ASN A 112 16.48 -5.80 -4.40
CA ASN A 112 16.44 -4.88 -5.54
C ASN A 112 17.07 -5.51 -6.78
N THR A 113 18.18 -6.23 -6.64
CA THR A 113 18.79 -6.96 -7.78
C THR A 113 17.77 -7.94 -8.38
N ARG A 114 17.14 -8.77 -7.55
CA ARG A 114 16.15 -9.76 -8.01
C ARG A 114 14.87 -9.11 -8.56
N LEU A 115 14.46 -7.98 -7.97
CA LEU A 115 13.37 -7.17 -8.50
C LEU A 115 13.68 -6.72 -9.93
N LEU A 116 14.85 -6.13 -10.15
CA LEU A 116 15.27 -5.62 -11.46
C LEU A 116 15.44 -6.74 -12.49
N GLU A 117 16.01 -7.89 -12.11
CA GLU A 117 16.14 -9.06 -12.98
C GLU A 117 14.77 -9.55 -13.47
N LYS A 118 13.81 -9.75 -12.55
CA LYS A 118 12.46 -10.19 -12.92
C LYS A 118 11.66 -9.13 -13.67
N LEU A 119 11.93 -7.86 -13.41
CA LEU A 119 11.28 -6.76 -14.13
C LEU A 119 11.57 -6.79 -15.63
N ALA A 120 12.69 -7.36 -16.06
CA ALA A 120 13.00 -7.53 -17.47
C ALA A 120 12.03 -8.50 -18.19
N GLU A 121 11.38 -9.41 -17.45
CA GLU A 121 10.44 -10.40 -17.99
C GLU A 121 9.03 -9.81 -18.23
N LEU A 122 8.70 -8.69 -17.56
CA LEU A 122 7.39 -8.04 -17.65
C LEU A 122 7.31 -7.12 -18.88
N ARG A 123 6.18 -7.15 -19.57
CA ARG A 123 5.95 -6.38 -20.82
C ARG A 123 5.25 -5.04 -20.60
N GLN A 124 4.59 -4.88 -19.46
CA GLN A 124 3.86 -3.69 -19.08
C GLN A 124 4.80 -2.49 -19.02
N PRO A 125 4.36 -1.28 -19.41
CA PRO A 125 5.12 -0.06 -19.27
C PRO A 125 5.44 0.21 -17.79
N LYS A 126 6.64 0.73 -17.54
CA LYS A 126 7.21 0.87 -16.21
C LYS A 126 7.69 2.29 -15.98
N PHE A 127 7.54 2.76 -14.75
CA PHE A 127 8.17 4.00 -14.30
C PHE A 127 8.88 3.75 -12.98
N LEU A 128 10.01 4.44 -12.81
CA LEU A 128 10.84 4.30 -11.63
C LEU A 128 10.45 5.32 -10.58
N ILE A 129 10.41 4.91 -9.32
CA ILE A 129 10.17 5.77 -8.18
C ILE A 129 11.30 5.54 -7.16
N LEU A 130 12.21 6.50 -7.08
CA LEU A 130 13.25 6.56 -6.08
C LEU A 130 12.69 7.25 -4.84
N ASN A 131 12.47 6.48 -3.78
CA ASN A 131 11.87 6.96 -2.55
C ASN A 131 12.92 7.18 -1.45
N LYS A 132 12.57 8.00 -0.46
CA LYS A 132 13.43 8.40 0.67
C LYS A 132 14.64 9.23 0.25
N ILE A 133 14.48 10.08 -0.76
CA ILE A 133 15.58 10.92 -1.26
C ILE A 133 16.10 11.91 -0.21
N ASP A 134 15.32 12.19 0.82
CA ASP A 134 15.67 13.01 1.97
C ASP A 134 16.75 12.39 2.87
N THR A 135 17.04 11.10 2.72
CA THR A 135 18.02 10.37 3.56
C THR A 135 19.41 10.27 2.91
N ILE A 136 19.62 10.80 1.71
CA ILE A 136 20.83 10.58 0.92
C ILE A 136 21.36 11.88 0.28
N ALA A 137 22.68 11.95 0.07
CA ALA A 137 23.31 13.06 -0.64
C ALA A 137 22.95 13.05 -2.14
N LYS A 138 22.85 14.25 -2.74
CA LYS A 138 22.44 14.44 -4.14
C LYS A 138 23.34 13.71 -5.14
N ASP A 139 24.65 13.76 -4.96
CA ASP A 139 25.58 13.12 -5.90
C ASP A 139 25.40 11.60 -5.93
N LYS A 140 25.18 10.99 -4.76
CA LYS A 140 24.89 9.56 -4.64
C LYS A 140 23.51 9.21 -5.21
N LEU A 141 22.51 10.07 -5.03
CA LEU A 141 21.18 9.89 -5.64
C LEU A 141 21.28 9.88 -7.17
N LEU A 142 22.06 10.79 -7.77
CA LEU A 142 22.29 10.83 -9.21
C LEU A 142 23.00 9.57 -9.71
N GLU A 143 23.99 9.07 -8.97
CA GLU A 143 24.66 7.80 -9.28
C GLU A 143 23.66 6.62 -9.28
N ILE A 144 22.86 6.49 -8.23
CA ILE A 144 21.82 5.45 -8.12
C ILE A 144 20.83 5.56 -9.28
N THR A 145 20.39 6.79 -9.59
CA THR A 145 19.46 7.06 -10.70
C THR A 145 20.01 6.55 -12.02
N ALA A 146 21.27 6.86 -12.34
CA ALA A 146 21.93 6.41 -13.55
C ALA A 146 22.07 4.87 -13.56
N ARG A 147 22.48 4.27 -12.45
CA ARG A 147 22.66 2.81 -12.32
C ARG A 147 21.35 2.04 -12.51
N VAL A 148 20.24 2.52 -11.96
CA VAL A 148 18.93 1.84 -12.09
C VAL A 148 18.38 1.99 -13.50
N ASN A 149 18.42 3.20 -14.06
CA ASN A 149 17.94 3.44 -15.43
C ASN A 149 18.77 2.69 -16.49
N ALA A 150 20.04 2.38 -16.21
CA ALA A 150 20.84 1.52 -17.08
C ALA A 150 20.44 0.04 -17.05
N GLN A 151 19.77 -0.42 -15.98
CA GLN A 151 19.40 -1.83 -15.79
C GLN A 151 17.95 -2.14 -16.20
N GLY A 152 17.08 -1.12 -16.28
CA GLY A 152 15.67 -1.27 -16.61
C GLY A 152 15.21 -0.27 -17.66
N SER A 153 14.18 -0.65 -18.42
CA SER A 153 13.50 0.27 -19.32
C SER A 153 12.35 0.93 -18.57
N PHE A 154 12.53 2.21 -18.24
CA PHE A 154 11.53 3.04 -17.56
C PHE A 154 11.15 4.22 -18.46
N GLU A 155 9.86 4.54 -18.54
CA GLU A 155 9.38 5.69 -19.29
C GLU A 155 9.76 7.02 -18.63
N THR A 156 9.85 7.02 -17.30
CA THR A 156 10.23 8.17 -16.49
C THR A 156 10.76 7.73 -15.12
N THR A 157 11.46 8.63 -14.45
CA THR A 157 11.93 8.45 -13.07
C THR A 157 11.41 9.58 -12.19
N PHE A 158 10.75 9.24 -11.09
CA PHE A 158 10.36 10.16 -10.03
C PHE A 158 11.29 10.01 -8.83
N MET A 159 11.69 11.15 -8.26
CA MET A 159 12.46 11.22 -7.02
C MET A 159 11.57 11.82 -5.95
N ILE A 160 11.23 11.03 -4.94
CA ILE A 160 10.21 11.40 -3.95
C ILE A 160 10.66 11.16 -2.52
N ALA A 161 10.02 11.85 -1.60
CA ALA A 161 10.02 11.50 -0.18
C ALA A 161 8.58 11.23 0.24
N ALA A 162 8.13 9.99 0.11
CA ALA A 162 6.73 9.61 0.33
C ALA A 162 6.23 10.07 1.72
N LEU A 163 7.06 9.99 2.76
CA LEU A 163 6.67 10.40 4.10
C LEU A 163 6.25 11.89 4.19
N THR A 164 6.88 12.75 3.40
CA THR A 164 6.61 14.20 3.39
C THR A 164 5.67 14.64 2.26
N GLY A 165 5.38 13.74 1.32
CA GLY A 165 4.63 14.05 0.09
C GLY A 165 5.45 14.75 -1.00
N TYR A 166 6.75 15.03 -0.79
CA TYR A 166 7.59 15.67 -1.80
C TYR A 166 7.65 14.84 -3.10
N GLY A 167 7.35 15.48 -4.23
CA GLY A 167 7.37 14.87 -5.57
C GLY A 167 6.23 13.89 -5.86
N VAL A 168 5.32 13.63 -4.91
CA VAL A 168 4.25 12.63 -5.09
C VAL A 168 3.19 13.08 -6.10
N LYS A 169 2.86 14.39 -6.12
CA LYS A 169 1.85 14.95 -7.04
C LYS A 169 2.23 14.83 -8.52
N ASP A 170 3.52 14.83 -8.82
CA ASP A 170 4.03 14.72 -10.19
C ASP A 170 3.72 13.33 -10.77
N ILE A 171 3.65 12.30 -9.92
CA ILE A 171 3.27 10.94 -10.31
C ILE A 171 1.81 10.93 -10.80
N LEU A 172 0.89 11.53 -10.03
CA LEU A 172 -0.54 11.60 -10.39
C LEU A 172 -0.74 12.35 -11.71
N SER A 173 -0.10 13.52 -11.83
CA SER A 173 -0.19 14.38 -13.02
C SER A 173 0.34 13.66 -14.27
N TRP A 174 1.41 12.87 -14.11
CA TRP A 174 1.93 12.07 -15.21
C TRP A 174 0.98 10.95 -15.59
N LEU A 175 0.49 10.17 -14.61
CA LEU A 175 -0.42 9.04 -14.84
C LEU A 175 -1.74 9.46 -15.51
N GLU A 176 -2.27 10.64 -15.18
CA GLU A 176 -3.51 11.19 -15.73
C GLU A 176 -3.59 11.10 -17.26
N THR A 177 -2.47 11.25 -17.94
CA THR A 177 -2.41 11.28 -19.41
C THR A 177 -1.97 9.96 -20.05
N ARG A 178 -1.57 8.95 -19.25
CA ARG A 178 -1.08 7.64 -19.73
C ARG A 178 -2.08 6.50 -19.54
N LEU A 179 -3.00 6.63 -18.59
CA LEU A 179 -4.02 5.60 -18.37
C LEU A 179 -4.95 5.45 -19.59
N PRO A 180 -5.49 4.24 -19.84
CA PRO A 180 -6.35 4.02 -21.00
C PRO A 180 -7.62 4.87 -20.92
N LEU A 181 -8.13 5.25 -22.10
CA LEU A 181 -9.43 5.91 -22.21
C LEU A 181 -10.52 4.92 -21.78
N GLY A 182 -11.45 5.38 -20.95
CA GLY A 182 -12.51 4.53 -20.43
C GLY A 182 -13.33 5.20 -19.35
N PRO A 183 -14.49 4.62 -18.99
CA PRO A 183 -15.27 5.11 -17.87
C PRO A 183 -14.51 4.90 -16.56
N TRP A 184 -14.82 5.70 -15.54
CA TRP A 184 -14.41 5.40 -14.18
C TRP A 184 -14.96 4.03 -13.75
N LEU A 185 -14.15 3.26 -13.02
CA LEU A 185 -14.46 1.91 -12.56
C LEU A 185 -15.12 1.91 -11.18
N TYR A 186 -14.88 2.96 -10.39
CA TYR A 186 -15.39 3.17 -9.04
C TYR A 186 -16.08 4.53 -8.93
N PRO A 187 -16.96 4.73 -7.93
CA PRO A 187 -17.45 6.05 -7.53
C PRO A 187 -16.30 7.03 -7.26
N GLU A 188 -16.56 8.33 -7.47
CA GLU A 188 -15.56 9.39 -7.36
C GLU A 188 -15.05 9.61 -5.93
N ASP A 189 -15.93 9.39 -4.95
CA ASP A 189 -15.67 9.51 -3.51
C ASP A 189 -15.03 8.25 -2.91
N GLN A 190 -14.99 7.14 -3.65
CA GLN A 190 -14.44 5.90 -3.14
C GLN A 190 -12.90 5.94 -3.19
N ILE A 191 -12.27 5.88 -2.01
CA ILE A 191 -10.80 5.92 -1.86
C ILE A 191 -10.13 4.54 -1.79
N SER A 192 -10.89 3.47 -1.53
CA SER A 192 -10.39 2.10 -1.40
C SER A 192 -11.48 1.06 -1.69
N ASP A 193 -11.09 -0.12 -2.16
CA ASP A 193 -11.99 -1.27 -2.30
C ASP A 193 -12.05 -2.16 -1.03
N ALA A 194 -11.17 -1.90 -0.07
CA ALA A 194 -11.09 -2.68 1.15
C ALA A 194 -12.23 -2.31 2.12
N PRO A 195 -13.01 -3.29 2.63
CA PRO A 195 -14.01 -3.01 3.65
C PRO A 195 -13.40 -2.41 4.90
N LEU A 196 -14.09 -1.46 5.54
CA LEU A 196 -13.62 -0.82 6.77
C LEU A 196 -13.31 -1.83 7.90
N ARG A 197 -14.02 -2.96 7.94
CA ARG A 197 -13.74 -4.08 8.86
C ARG A 197 -12.35 -4.69 8.66
N PHE A 198 -11.92 -4.81 7.40
CA PHE A 198 -10.59 -5.28 7.04
C PHE A 198 -9.54 -4.25 7.43
N LEU A 199 -9.75 -2.98 7.08
CA LEU A 199 -8.84 -1.89 7.47
C LEU A 199 -8.67 -1.82 8.99
N ALA A 200 -9.76 -1.99 9.75
CA ALA A 200 -9.70 -2.03 11.21
C ALA A 200 -8.86 -3.19 11.76
N ALA A 201 -8.94 -4.38 11.15
CA ALA A 201 -8.11 -5.52 11.53
C ALA A 201 -6.63 -5.24 11.22
N GLU A 202 -6.36 -4.65 10.07
CA GLU A 202 -5.01 -4.29 9.64
C GLU A 202 -4.42 -3.20 10.54
N ILE A 203 -5.16 -2.15 10.92
CA ILE A 203 -4.70 -1.10 11.85
C ILE A 203 -4.31 -1.72 13.19
N THR A 204 -5.14 -2.60 13.76
CA THR A 204 -4.80 -3.31 15.01
C THR A 204 -3.54 -4.15 14.82
N ARG A 205 -3.40 -4.84 13.68
CA ARG A 205 -2.19 -5.58 13.35
C ARG A 205 -0.97 -4.66 13.24
N GLU A 206 -1.08 -3.49 12.65
CA GLU A 206 -0.01 -2.49 12.64
C GLU A 206 0.48 -2.17 14.06
N LYS A 207 -0.44 -2.01 15.02
CA LYS A 207 -0.08 -1.74 16.43
C LYS A 207 0.56 -2.93 17.12
N ILE A 208 0.19 -4.16 16.76
CA ILE A 208 0.93 -5.37 17.14
C ILE A 208 2.36 -5.32 16.58
N PHE A 209 2.51 -4.93 15.31
CA PHE A 209 3.79 -4.78 14.65
C PHE A 209 4.63 -3.64 15.27
N GLU A 210 4.05 -2.57 15.79
CA GLU A 210 4.81 -1.53 16.49
C GLU A 210 5.22 -1.97 17.90
N ARG A 211 4.32 -2.66 18.62
CA ARG A 211 4.46 -2.90 20.06
C ARG A 211 5.26 -4.15 20.39
N LEU A 212 5.06 -5.23 19.65
CA LEU A 212 5.69 -6.51 19.92
C LEU A 212 7.05 -6.58 19.20
N HIS A 213 7.91 -7.54 19.53
CA HIS A 213 9.23 -7.70 18.90
C HIS A 213 9.38 -9.11 18.33
N ASP A 214 10.53 -9.39 17.71
CA ASP A 214 10.91 -10.69 17.16
C ASP A 214 9.89 -11.24 16.17
N GLU A 215 9.68 -12.57 16.16
CA GLU A 215 8.82 -13.24 15.19
C GLU A 215 7.33 -13.10 15.47
N LEU A 216 6.95 -12.60 16.65
CA LEU A 216 5.57 -12.66 17.13
C LEU A 216 4.54 -11.92 16.26
N PRO A 217 4.81 -10.70 15.75
CA PRO A 217 3.89 -10.01 14.83
C PRO A 217 3.65 -10.82 13.55
N TYR A 218 4.68 -11.48 13.03
CA TYR A 218 4.59 -12.27 11.79
C TYR A 218 3.80 -13.57 11.97
N ARG A 219 3.59 -14.02 13.21
CA ARG A 219 2.85 -15.23 13.58
C ARG A 219 1.45 -14.92 14.11
N SER A 220 1.04 -13.66 14.00
CA SER A 220 -0.28 -13.20 14.40
C SER A 220 -1.17 -12.89 13.20
N THR A 221 -2.47 -13.09 13.38
CA THR A 221 -3.53 -12.67 12.47
C THR A 221 -4.60 -11.96 13.29
N VAL A 222 -5.11 -10.84 12.78
CA VAL A 222 -6.23 -10.12 13.39
C VAL A 222 -7.43 -10.27 12.48
N GLU A 223 -8.57 -10.58 13.05
CA GLU A 223 -9.85 -10.66 12.33
C GLU A 223 -10.90 -9.82 13.06
N THR A 224 -11.72 -9.09 12.30
CA THR A 224 -12.86 -8.35 12.84
C THR A 224 -14.10 -9.23 12.75
N GLU A 225 -14.51 -9.85 13.86
CA GLU A 225 -15.65 -10.78 13.93
C GLU A 225 -16.99 -10.05 13.91
N GLN A 226 -17.09 -8.91 14.60
CA GLN A 226 -18.32 -8.13 14.69
C GLN A 226 -18.09 -6.65 14.44
N TRP A 227 -19.04 -6.05 13.74
CA TRP A 227 -19.14 -4.61 13.52
C TRP A 227 -20.60 -4.22 13.67
N GLN A 228 -20.91 -3.52 14.76
CA GLN A 228 -22.26 -3.13 15.11
C GLN A 228 -22.31 -1.62 15.24
N GLN A 229 -23.02 -0.97 14.31
CA GLN A 229 -23.39 0.42 14.44
C GLN A 229 -24.51 0.54 15.48
N ARG A 230 -24.37 1.46 16.41
CA ARG A 230 -25.32 1.71 17.49
C ARG A 230 -26.20 2.91 17.14
N PRO A 231 -27.40 3.02 17.77
CA PRO A 231 -28.33 4.13 17.49
C PRO A 231 -27.76 5.52 17.79
N ASP A 232 -26.77 5.61 18.68
CA ASP A 232 -26.07 6.85 19.02
C ASP A 232 -24.98 7.25 18.00
N GLY A 233 -24.87 6.51 16.89
CA GLY A 233 -23.86 6.71 15.86
C GLY A 233 -22.52 6.05 16.17
N SER A 234 -22.30 5.54 17.38
CA SER A 234 -21.05 4.86 17.73
C SER A 234 -20.97 3.47 17.10
N VAL A 235 -19.75 2.95 16.95
CA VAL A 235 -19.51 1.61 16.40
C VAL A 235 -18.85 0.73 17.46
N ARG A 236 -19.43 -0.45 17.70
CA ARG A 236 -18.78 -1.54 18.44
C ARG A 236 -18.08 -2.46 17.46
N ILE A 237 -16.79 -2.65 17.67
CA ILE A 237 -15.93 -3.54 16.88
C ILE A 237 -15.42 -4.64 17.81
N GLU A 238 -15.58 -5.90 17.41
CA GLU A 238 -14.98 -7.05 18.10
C GLU A 238 -13.93 -7.67 17.21
N GLN A 239 -12.71 -7.82 17.74
CA GLN A 239 -11.57 -8.35 17.00
C GLN A 239 -10.90 -9.49 17.76
N THR A 240 -10.53 -10.53 17.04
CA THR A 240 -9.79 -11.67 17.56
C THR A 240 -8.35 -11.64 17.04
N ILE A 241 -7.39 -11.76 17.96
CA ILE A 241 -5.97 -11.88 17.64
C ILE A 241 -5.57 -13.35 17.77
N TYR A 242 -5.34 -14.00 16.65
CA TYR A 242 -4.83 -15.36 16.59
C TYR A 242 -3.30 -15.36 16.74
N VAL A 243 -2.79 -16.33 17.49
CA VAL A 243 -1.35 -16.61 17.65
C VAL A 243 -1.13 -18.12 17.61
N GLU A 244 0.05 -18.56 17.20
CA GLU A 244 0.34 -19.98 16.99
C GLU A 244 0.60 -20.77 18.27
N ARG A 245 1.04 -20.11 19.36
CA ARG A 245 1.44 -20.78 20.61
C ARG A 245 0.98 -20.02 21.85
N GLU A 246 0.71 -20.75 22.93
CA GLU A 246 0.26 -20.16 24.20
C GLU A 246 1.24 -19.13 24.78
N GLY A 247 2.55 -19.38 24.67
CA GLY A 247 3.58 -18.43 25.09
C GLY A 247 3.46 -17.07 24.38
N GLN A 248 3.06 -17.07 23.10
CA GLN A 248 2.84 -15.84 22.35
C GLN A 248 1.61 -15.08 22.85
N ARG A 249 0.54 -15.79 23.21
CA ARG A 249 -0.67 -15.19 23.80
C ARG A 249 -0.31 -14.42 25.08
N LYS A 250 0.54 -14.99 25.94
CA LYS A 250 0.99 -14.31 27.17
C LYS A 250 1.74 -13.00 26.88
N ILE A 251 2.55 -12.97 25.81
CA ILE A 251 3.28 -11.78 25.38
C ILE A 251 2.34 -10.71 24.81
N VAL A 252 1.35 -11.11 23.99
CA VAL A 252 0.33 -10.20 23.44
C VAL A 252 -0.48 -9.55 24.56
N LEU A 253 -0.90 -10.33 25.56
CA LEU A 253 -1.59 -9.82 26.74
C LEU A 253 -0.69 -8.86 27.53
N GLY A 254 0.56 -9.26 27.76
CA GLY A 254 1.50 -8.56 28.63
C GLY A 254 1.15 -8.69 30.11
N GLU A 255 2.01 -8.16 30.96
CA GLU A 255 1.80 -8.15 32.40
C GLU A 255 0.50 -7.40 32.75
N GLY A 256 -0.41 -8.06 33.47
CA GLY A 256 -1.72 -7.50 33.84
C GLY A 256 -2.59 -7.04 32.65
N GLY A 257 -2.33 -7.51 31.43
CA GLY A 257 -3.06 -7.06 30.23
C GLY A 257 -2.62 -5.69 29.70
N GLN A 258 -1.52 -5.12 30.17
CA GLN A 258 -1.09 -3.77 29.80
C GLN A 258 -0.74 -3.65 28.30
N THR A 259 -0.16 -4.69 27.71
CA THR A 259 0.25 -4.67 26.29
C THR A 259 -0.96 -4.65 25.37
N ILE A 260 -1.93 -5.55 25.58
CA ILE A 260 -3.14 -5.59 24.77
C ILE A 260 -3.99 -4.32 24.94
N LYS A 261 -4.03 -3.76 26.15
CA LYS A 261 -4.71 -2.49 26.42
C LYS A 261 -4.09 -1.34 25.62
N ALA A 262 -2.76 -1.24 25.59
CA ALA A 262 -2.05 -0.20 24.81
C ALA A 262 -2.28 -0.36 23.30
N ILE A 263 -2.24 -1.60 22.79
CA ILE A 263 -2.55 -1.91 21.38
C ILE A 263 -3.97 -1.46 21.04
N GLY A 264 -4.96 -1.88 21.83
CA GLY A 264 -6.37 -1.56 21.58
C GLY A 264 -6.74 -0.09 21.79
N GLN A 265 -6.00 0.67 22.62
CA GLN A 265 -6.16 2.11 22.74
C GLN A 265 -5.68 2.83 21.48
N LYS A 266 -4.45 2.53 21.01
CA LYS A 266 -3.91 3.14 19.80
C LYS A 266 -4.71 2.79 18.56
N ALA A 267 -5.09 1.52 18.42
CA ALA A 267 -5.88 1.06 17.28
C ALA A 267 -7.24 1.76 17.22
N ARG A 268 -7.94 1.95 18.35
CA ARG A 268 -9.24 2.64 18.36
C ARG A 268 -9.19 4.07 17.86
N ILE A 269 -8.15 4.83 18.24
CA ILE A 269 -7.98 6.22 17.78
C ILE A 269 -7.87 6.24 16.26
N GLU A 270 -6.97 5.42 15.71
CA GLU A 270 -6.70 5.42 14.28
C GLU A 270 -7.81 4.76 13.44
N ILE A 271 -8.53 3.78 13.98
CA ILE A 271 -9.72 3.22 13.32
C ILE A 271 -10.82 4.28 13.22
N ALA A 272 -10.99 5.13 14.23
CA ALA A 272 -11.97 6.21 14.19
C ALA A 272 -11.61 7.24 13.10
N GLU A 273 -10.34 7.67 13.05
CA GLU A 273 -9.84 8.57 11.99
C GLU A 273 -10.03 7.98 10.59
N ALA A 274 -9.73 6.68 10.40
CA ALA A 274 -9.90 6.02 9.11
C ALA A 274 -11.38 5.87 8.70
N ALA A 275 -12.29 5.68 9.66
CA ALA A 275 -13.72 5.57 9.41
C ALA A 275 -14.37 6.91 9.01
N GLU A 276 -13.77 8.04 9.38
CA GLU A 276 -14.23 9.36 8.95
C GLU A 276 -13.75 9.73 7.53
N ALA A 277 -12.68 9.08 7.06
CA ALA A 277 -12.05 9.36 5.77
C ALA A 277 -12.53 8.47 4.61
N THR A 278 -13.32 7.43 4.89
CA THR A 278 -13.82 6.43 3.92
C THR A 278 -15.32 6.59 3.70
#